data_AF-A0A9F2R6K2-F1
#
_entry.id   AF-A0A9F2R6K2-F1
#
_cell.length_a   1.000
_cell.length_b   1.000
_cell.length_c   1.000
_cell.angle_alpha   90.00
_cell.angle_beta   90.00
_cell.angle_gamma   90.00
#
_symmetry.space_group_name_H-M   'P 1'
#
loop_
_entity.id
_entity.type
_entity.pdbx_description
1 polymer ?
#
loop_
_entity_poly.entity_id
_entity_poly.type
_entity_poly.pdbx_seq_one_letter_code
_entity_poly.pdbx_strand_id
1 'polypeptide(L)'
;MVKLALSLPSICTQPIPLLKQKMNHSITMSQEQTASLLANAFFCTFPRRNAKMKSEYSSYPDINFNRLFEGRSPRKPEKLKTLFCYFRRVTEKKPTGLVTFTRQCLQEFPEWERSQKKMPRLHVTYEGTIESNGQGMLQVDFANRFVGGGVTGAGLVQEEIRFLINPELIVSRLITEVLDHNECLIITGTEQYSEYTGYAETYQWARSHEDDTPRDEWQRRCTEIVAIDAFHFRRFLDQFTPEKIRRELNKAYCGFSRPGVPPHHLPAVATGNWGCGAFGGDSRLKALIQILAAAEAGRDVVYFTFGDAELMRDIYNMHTFLIERGQVVGDVYKLLLRYYNEECRCCSTSRPEVKLYSFIYNVVESYINATDDEKLCFDD
;
A
#
# COMPACT_ATOMS: atom_id res chain seq x y z
N MET A 1 -9.31 21.81 -20.51
CA MET A 1 -8.46 20.61 -20.76
C MET A 1 -7.58 20.76 -22.01
N VAL A 2 -8.11 20.92 -23.24
CA VAL A 2 -7.29 20.98 -24.47
C VAL A 2 -6.17 22.04 -24.39
N LYS A 3 -6.49 23.28 -23.98
CA LYS A 3 -5.49 24.35 -23.80
C LYS A 3 -4.35 23.94 -22.85
N LEU A 4 -4.69 23.27 -21.75
CA LEU A 4 -3.73 22.79 -20.76
C LEU A 4 -2.83 21.68 -21.33
N ALA A 5 -3.39 20.77 -22.13
CA ALA A 5 -2.63 19.72 -22.81
C ALA A 5 -1.66 20.28 -23.86
N LEU A 6 -2.12 21.23 -24.70
CA LEU A 6 -1.28 21.85 -25.73
C LEU A 6 -0.20 22.77 -25.16
N SER A 7 -0.35 23.23 -23.91
CA SER A 7 0.67 24.00 -23.20
C SER A 7 1.78 23.13 -22.59
N LEU A 8 1.76 21.82 -22.80
CA LEU A 8 2.78 20.90 -22.23
C LEU A 8 4.23 21.35 -22.51
N PRO A 9 4.62 21.80 -23.72
CA PRO A 9 6.01 22.21 -23.98
C PRO A 9 6.46 23.45 -23.19
N SER A 10 5.53 24.32 -22.79
CA SER A 10 5.84 25.51 -21.97
C SER A 10 5.74 25.24 -20.47
N ILE A 11 4.97 24.23 -20.06
CA ILE A 11 4.77 23.84 -18.65
C ILE A 11 5.82 22.80 -18.19
N CYS A 12 6.06 21.77 -18.99
CA CYS A 12 7.01 20.69 -18.73
C CYS A 12 8.26 20.87 -19.59
N THR A 13 9.09 21.84 -19.23
CA THR A 13 10.27 22.25 -20.01
C THR A 13 11.49 21.35 -19.81
N GLN A 14 11.51 20.56 -18.74
CA GLN A 14 12.59 19.62 -18.43
C GLN A 14 12.20 18.19 -18.80
N PRO A 15 13.10 17.39 -19.41
CA PRO A 15 12.88 15.97 -19.60
C PRO A 15 12.62 15.26 -18.27
N ILE A 16 11.58 14.43 -18.23
CA ILE A 16 11.20 13.67 -17.03
C ILE A 16 11.89 12.30 -17.08
N PRO A 17 12.79 11.98 -16.14
CA PRO A 17 13.46 10.68 -16.15
C PRO A 17 12.47 9.57 -15.80
N LEU A 18 12.76 8.35 -16.27
CA LEU A 18 12.02 7.16 -15.87
C LEU A 18 12.57 6.63 -14.55
N LEU A 19 11.69 6.31 -13.62
CA LEU A 19 11.97 5.59 -12.38
C LEU A 19 12.02 4.08 -12.67
N LYS A 20 13.14 3.65 -13.26
CA LYS A 20 13.41 2.25 -13.63
C LYS A 20 13.65 1.38 -12.41
N GLN A 21 13.52 0.06 -12.58
CA GLN A 21 13.90 -0.92 -11.57
C GLN A 21 15.31 -0.68 -11.06
N LYS A 22 15.51 -0.92 -9.76
CA LYS A 22 16.75 -0.76 -8.99
C LYS A 22 17.18 0.69 -8.76
N MET A 23 16.48 1.68 -9.31
CA MET A 23 16.78 3.08 -9.02
C MET A 23 16.28 3.47 -7.62
N ASN A 24 17.13 4.18 -6.88
CA ASN A 24 16.72 5.03 -5.76
C ASN A 24 16.74 6.48 -6.25
N HIS A 25 15.59 7.02 -6.63
CA HIS A 25 15.51 8.34 -7.25
C HIS A 25 14.16 9.01 -7.00
N SER A 26 14.18 10.34 -6.93
CA SER A 26 13.01 11.18 -6.67
C SER A 26 12.81 12.18 -7.79
N ILE A 27 11.55 12.39 -8.18
CA ILE A 27 11.12 13.43 -9.11
C ILE A 27 10.12 14.30 -8.38
N THR A 28 10.43 15.59 -8.24
CA THR A 28 9.48 16.58 -7.73
C THR A 28 9.00 17.45 -8.88
N MET A 29 7.69 17.55 -9.06
CA MET A 29 7.07 18.38 -10.10
C MET A 29 5.87 19.13 -9.53
N SER A 30 5.49 20.22 -10.18
CA SER A 30 4.30 20.97 -9.77
C SER A 30 3.01 20.23 -10.08
N GLN A 31 1.96 20.49 -9.30
CA GLN A 31 0.61 20.00 -9.56
C GLN A 31 0.10 20.47 -10.95
N GLU A 32 0.53 21.65 -11.43
CA GLU A 32 0.22 22.12 -12.79
C GLU A 32 0.87 21.25 -13.88
N GLN A 33 2.15 20.88 -13.72
CA GLN A 33 2.83 19.95 -14.63
C GLN A 33 2.10 18.61 -14.66
N THR A 34 1.74 18.09 -13.49
CA THR A 34 0.93 16.87 -13.35
C THR A 34 -0.42 17.01 -14.09
N ALA A 35 -1.11 18.14 -13.96
CA ALA A 35 -2.37 18.40 -14.66
C ALA A 35 -2.23 18.46 -16.18
N SER A 36 -1.16 19.08 -16.69
CA SER A 36 -0.87 19.10 -18.15
C SER A 36 -0.55 17.71 -18.69
N LEU A 37 0.23 16.89 -17.96
CA LEU A 37 0.51 15.51 -18.32
C LEU A 37 -0.76 14.64 -18.32
N LEU A 38 -1.64 14.79 -17.32
CA LEU A 38 -2.90 14.03 -17.26
C LEU A 38 -3.89 14.48 -18.32
N ALA A 39 -3.92 15.76 -18.69
CA ALA A 39 -4.73 16.21 -19.82
C ALA A 39 -4.26 15.54 -21.14
N ASN A 40 -2.94 15.40 -21.33
CA ASN A 40 -2.35 14.67 -22.45
C ASN A 40 -2.69 13.16 -22.42
N ALA A 41 -2.68 12.55 -21.23
CA ALA A 41 -3.10 11.16 -21.01
C ALA A 41 -4.58 10.94 -21.35
N PHE A 42 -5.44 11.88 -20.94
CA PHE A 42 -6.87 11.87 -21.26
C PHE A 42 -7.11 11.86 -22.77
N PHE A 43 -6.41 12.72 -23.51
CA PHE A 43 -6.46 12.75 -24.98
C PHE A 43 -5.59 11.71 -25.68
N CYS A 44 -5.01 10.76 -24.93
CA CYS A 44 -4.26 9.61 -25.44
C CYS A 44 -3.04 9.98 -26.31
N THR A 45 -2.34 11.06 -25.96
CA THR A 45 -1.28 11.65 -26.80
C THR A 45 0.12 11.11 -26.53
N PHE A 46 0.33 10.30 -25.48
CA PHE A 46 1.66 9.75 -25.21
C PHE A 46 2.03 8.67 -26.26
N PRO A 47 3.09 8.90 -27.08
CA PRO A 47 3.49 7.96 -28.11
C PRO A 47 4.14 6.71 -27.51
N ARG A 48 4.19 5.61 -28.27
CA ARG A 48 4.78 4.31 -27.87
C ARG A 48 4.12 3.60 -26.67
N ARG A 49 3.04 4.17 -26.11
CA ARG A 49 2.31 3.63 -24.94
C ARG A 49 1.05 2.82 -25.25
N ASN A 50 0.80 2.48 -26.52
CA ASN A 50 -0.46 1.82 -26.95
C ASN A 50 -0.25 0.44 -27.60
N ALA A 51 0.98 0.08 -27.97
CA ALA A 51 1.25 -1.17 -28.69
C ALA A 51 1.17 -2.38 -27.73
N LYS A 52 0.37 -3.38 -28.09
CA LYS A 52 0.13 -4.59 -27.26
C LYS A 52 1.25 -5.63 -27.31
N MET A 53 2.17 -5.55 -28.27
CA MET A 53 3.23 -6.54 -28.50
C MET A 53 4.61 -5.87 -28.39
N LYS A 54 5.46 -6.37 -27.48
CA LYS A 54 6.89 -6.03 -27.30
C LYS A 54 7.24 -4.55 -27.61
N SER A 55 6.68 -3.64 -26.81
CA SER A 55 7.02 -2.21 -26.82
C SER A 55 8.20 -1.90 -25.90
N GLU A 56 8.89 -0.79 -26.16
CA GLU A 56 9.85 -0.12 -25.26
C GLU A 56 9.30 0.05 -23.84
N TYR A 57 7.98 0.21 -23.70
CA TYR A 57 7.29 0.46 -22.43
C TYR A 57 6.49 -0.75 -21.91
N SER A 58 6.82 -1.99 -22.32
CA SER A 58 6.10 -3.19 -21.87
C SER A 58 6.16 -3.43 -20.35
N SER A 59 7.20 -2.91 -19.68
CA SER A 59 7.37 -2.94 -18.22
C SER A 59 6.74 -1.73 -17.50
N TYR A 60 6.01 -0.86 -18.20
CA TYR A 60 5.34 0.31 -17.61
C TYR A 60 3.81 0.15 -17.64
N PRO A 61 3.08 0.73 -16.68
CA PRO A 61 1.62 0.72 -16.70
C PRO A 61 1.04 1.50 -17.90
N ASP A 62 -0.24 1.26 -18.22
CA ASP A 62 -0.98 2.04 -19.21
C ASP A 62 -1.14 3.50 -18.72
N ILE A 63 -0.69 4.51 -19.47
CA ILE A 63 -0.90 5.92 -19.13
C ILE A 63 -2.06 6.56 -19.90
N ASN A 64 -2.29 6.19 -21.17
CA ASN A 64 -3.36 6.76 -21.98
C ASN A 64 -4.74 6.24 -21.53
N PHE A 65 -5.76 7.11 -21.59
CA PHE A 65 -7.07 6.85 -20.98
C PHE A 65 -8.06 6.13 -21.89
N ASN A 66 -7.64 5.62 -23.04
CA ASN A 66 -8.53 5.00 -24.03
C ASN A 66 -9.42 3.89 -23.45
N ARG A 67 -8.93 3.14 -22.45
CA ARG A 67 -9.69 2.08 -21.77
C ARG A 67 -10.74 2.61 -20.78
N LEU A 68 -10.73 3.88 -20.41
CA LEU A 68 -11.84 4.50 -19.67
C LEU A 68 -13.07 4.71 -20.55
N PHE A 69 -12.89 4.83 -21.86
CA PHE A 69 -13.95 5.11 -22.82
C PHE A 69 -14.56 3.84 -23.44
N GLU A 70 -14.03 2.66 -23.09
CA GLU A 70 -14.48 1.38 -23.63
C GLU A 70 -15.60 0.74 -22.79
N GLY A 71 -16.45 -0.04 -23.47
CA GLY A 71 -17.45 -0.91 -22.84
C GLY A 71 -18.69 -0.17 -22.31
N ARG A 72 -19.49 -0.89 -21.52
CA ARG A 72 -20.78 -0.42 -20.96
C ARG A 72 -20.89 -0.58 -19.44
N SER A 73 -19.76 -0.75 -18.76
CA SER A 73 -19.76 -0.93 -17.30
C SER A 73 -20.31 0.34 -16.60
N PRO A 74 -21.22 0.20 -15.63
CA PRO A 74 -21.78 1.34 -14.89
C PRO A 74 -20.73 2.06 -14.03
N ARG A 75 -19.55 1.47 -13.84
CA ARG A 75 -18.41 2.08 -13.14
C ARG A 75 -17.76 3.22 -13.95
N LYS A 76 -17.81 3.17 -15.29
CA LYS A 76 -17.09 4.13 -16.14
C LYS A 76 -17.62 5.57 -15.98
N PRO A 77 -18.95 5.82 -15.96
CA PRO A 77 -19.48 7.14 -15.64
C PRO A 77 -18.97 7.70 -14.31
N GLU A 78 -18.90 6.89 -13.25
CA GLU A 78 -18.44 7.34 -11.93
C GLU A 78 -16.96 7.68 -11.91
N LYS A 79 -16.12 6.87 -12.58
CA LYS A 79 -14.71 7.22 -12.82
C LYS A 79 -14.56 8.53 -13.57
N LEU A 80 -15.36 8.72 -14.64
CA LEU A 80 -15.33 9.94 -15.45
C LEU A 80 -15.78 11.17 -14.66
N LYS A 81 -16.86 11.07 -13.86
CA LYS A 81 -17.28 12.15 -12.95
C LYS A 81 -16.14 12.56 -12.01
N THR A 82 -15.48 11.59 -11.40
CA THR A 82 -14.37 11.83 -10.46
C THR A 82 -13.20 12.54 -11.15
N LEU A 83 -12.77 12.06 -12.33
CA LEU A 83 -11.69 12.68 -13.11
C LEU A 83 -12.08 14.06 -13.65
N PHE A 84 -13.32 14.25 -14.10
CA PHE A 84 -13.79 15.55 -14.55
C PHE A 84 -13.89 16.56 -13.42
N CYS A 85 -14.18 16.14 -12.19
CA CYS A 85 -14.10 17.00 -11.01
C CYS A 85 -12.68 17.57 -10.85
N TYR A 86 -11.66 16.71 -10.93
CA TYR A 86 -10.25 17.13 -10.91
C TYR A 86 -9.92 18.09 -12.06
N PHE A 87 -10.21 17.69 -13.31
CA PHE A 87 -9.89 18.53 -14.48
C PHE A 87 -10.60 19.88 -14.46
N ARG A 88 -11.83 19.93 -13.95
CA ARG A 88 -12.56 21.18 -13.73
C ARG A 88 -11.81 22.05 -12.73
N ARG A 89 -11.53 21.56 -11.52
CA ARG A 89 -10.83 22.33 -10.47
C ARG A 89 -9.50 22.90 -10.97
N VAL A 90 -8.63 22.07 -11.55
CA VAL A 90 -7.28 22.52 -11.96
C VAL A 90 -7.29 23.44 -13.20
N THR A 91 -8.37 23.44 -14.00
CA THR A 91 -8.48 24.35 -15.15
C THR A 91 -9.21 25.64 -14.82
N GLU A 92 -10.07 25.67 -13.80
CA GLU A 92 -10.69 26.88 -13.25
C GLU A 92 -9.70 27.64 -12.35
N LYS A 93 -8.94 26.92 -11.51
CA LYS A 93 -7.92 27.48 -10.63
C LYS A 93 -6.66 26.62 -10.68
N LYS A 94 -5.58 27.21 -11.19
CA LYS A 94 -4.26 26.57 -11.25
C LYS A 94 -3.80 26.15 -9.84
N PRO A 95 -3.46 24.87 -9.60
CA PRO A 95 -2.89 24.45 -8.34
C PRO A 95 -1.44 24.93 -8.21
N THR A 96 -1.00 25.22 -6.98
CA THR A 96 0.27 25.91 -6.71
C THR A 96 1.31 25.04 -6.01
N GLY A 97 0.97 23.80 -5.67
CA GLY A 97 1.86 22.91 -4.94
C GLY A 97 2.81 22.09 -5.79
N LEU A 98 3.62 21.30 -5.07
CA LEU A 98 4.49 20.28 -5.62
C LEU A 98 4.03 18.88 -5.20
N VAL A 99 4.42 17.89 -5.99
CA VAL A 99 4.28 16.46 -5.71
C VAL A 99 5.62 15.79 -5.95
N THR A 100 6.09 14.99 -4.99
CA THR A 100 7.31 14.19 -5.10
C THR A 100 6.97 12.72 -5.31
N PHE A 101 7.56 12.10 -6.33
CA PHE A 101 7.51 10.67 -6.59
C PHE A 101 8.89 10.07 -6.34
N THR A 102 9.01 9.16 -5.38
CA THR A 102 10.27 8.53 -5.00
C THR A 102 10.19 7.03 -5.18
N ARG A 103 10.99 6.48 -6.10
CA ARG A 103 11.22 5.04 -6.15
C ARG A 103 12.28 4.69 -5.12
N GLN A 104 11.96 3.75 -4.24
CA GLN A 104 12.88 3.21 -3.25
C GLN A 104 13.13 1.73 -3.55
N CYS A 105 14.41 1.33 -3.54
CA CYS A 105 14.87 -0.03 -3.75
C CYS A 105 15.89 -0.39 -2.67
N LEU A 106 15.52 -1.33 -1.78
CA LEU A 106 16.42 -1.79 -0.73
C LEU A 106 17.24 -3.01 -1.21
N GLN A 107 18.51 -3.05 -0.83
CA GLN A 107 19.39 -4.19 -1.08
C GLN A 107 19.54 -5.07 0.16
N GLU A 108 19.45 -4.47 1.35
CA GLU A 108 19.57 -5.14 2.64
C GLU A 108 18.22 -5.19 3.35
N PHE A 109 17.96 -6.33 3.98
CA PHE A 109 16.73 -6.60 4.72
C PHE A 109 17.07 -7.17 6.10
N PRO A 110 16.17 -7.03 7.08
CA PRO A 110 16.38 -7.60 8.41
C PRO A 110 16.58 -9.12 8.37
N GLU A 111 17.48 -9.63 9.21
CA GLU A 111 17.50 -11.05 9.56
C GLU A 111 16.32 -11.35 10.50
N TRP A 112 15.13 -11.56 9.93
CA TRP A 112 13.85 -11.63 10.66
C TRP A 112 13.90 -12.57 11.87
N GLU A 113 14.47 -13.78 11.75
CA GLU A 113 14.58 -14.76 12.85
C GLU A 113 15.40 -14.28 14.05
N ARG A 114 16.34 -13.36 13.83
CA ARG A 114 17.27 -12.87 14.87
C ARG A 114 16.88 -11.52 15.44
N SER A 115 15.86 -10.86 14.88
CA SER A 115 15.48 -9.55 15.35
C SER A 115 15.00 -9.55 16.80
N GLN A 116 15.53 -8.59 17.56
CA GLN A 116 15.18 -8.31 18.95
C GLN A 116 14.25 -7.08 19.08
N LYS A 117 13.70 -6.58 17.97
CA LYS A 117 12.76 -5.44 18.01
C LYS A 117 11.47 -5.86 18.68
N LYS A 118 10.97 -5.00 19.58
CA LYS A 118 9.67 -5.18 20.24
C LYS A 118 8.54 -4.79 19.29
N MET A 119 7.35 -5.37 19.50
CA MET A 119 6.16 -4.96 18.77
C MET A 119 5.87 -3.46 18.97
N PRO A 120 5.47 -2.72 17.92
CA PRO A 120 5.16 -1.30 18.02
C PRO A 120 3.78 -1.09 18.63
N ARG A 121 3.39 0.17 18.89
CA ARG A 121 2.02 0.48 19.32
C ARG A 121 1.06 0.19 18.18
N LEU A 122 -0.14 -0.24 18.54
CA LEU A 122 -1.21 -0.54 17.60
C LEU A 122 -2.48 0.22 17.99
N HIS A 123 -3.06 0.93 17.03
CA HIS A 123 -4.47 1.27 17.01
C HIS A 123 -5.13 0.43 15.93
N VAL A 124 -6.22 -0.26 16.25
CA VAL A 124 -6.99 -1.05 15.27
C VAL A 124 -8.46 -0.71 15.40
N THR A 125 -9.12 -0.46 14.28
CA THR A 125 -10.53 -0.05 14.22
C THR A 125 -11.23 -0.69 13.02
N TYR A 126 -12.51 -1.02 13.16
CA TYR A 126 -13.35 -1.45 12.04
C TYR A 126 -14.02 -0.28 11.32
N GLU A 127 -14.03 0.91 11.90
CA GLU A 127 -14.59 2.13 11.30
C GLU A 127 -13.51 3.01 10.70
N GLY A 128 -13.92 3.87 9.76
CA GLY A 128 -13.03 4.83 9.11
C GLY A 128 -12.25 4.25 7.93
N THR A 129 -11.47 5.12 7.30
CA THR A 129 -10.65 4.79 6.13
C THR A 129 -9.23 5.34 6.24
N ILE A 130 -8.32 4.78 5.46
CA ILE A 130 -6.91 5.18 5.44
C ILE A 130 -6.78 6.66 5.06
N GLU A 131 -7.49 7.10 4.01
CA GLU A 131 -7.40 8.46 3.49
C GLU A 131 -8.08 9.51 4.38
N SER A 132 -9.19 9.14 5.05
CA SER A 132 -9.96 10.10 5.86
C SER A 132 -9.48 10.19 7.30
N ASN A 133 -9.07 9.06 7.90
CA ASN A 133 -8.72 8.98 9.32
C ASN A 133 -7.20 8.79 9.56
N GLY A 134 -6.43 8.54 8.50
CA GLY A 134 -4.96 8.45 8.54
C GLY A 134 -4.24 9.74 8.15
N GLN A 135 -4.86 10.91 8.34
CA GLN A 135 -4.25 12.20 7.97
C GLN A 135 -2.91 12.40 8.69
N GLY A 136 -1.89 12.88 7.95
CA GLY A 136 -0.52 13.04 8.46
C GLY A 136 0.25 11.73 8.73
N MET A 137 -0.38 10.57 8.52
CA MET A 137 0.26 9.26 8.63
C MET A 137 0.86 8.83 7.28
N LEU A 138 1.71 7.79 7.29
CA LEU A 138 2.10 7.11 6.06
C LEU A 138 0.95 6.21 5.61
N GLN A 139 0.30 6.57 4.53
CA GLN A 139 -0.90 5.89 4.05
C GLN A 139 -0.55 4.81 3.02
N VAL A 140 -0.99 3.59 3.27
CA VAL A 140 -0.66 2.45 2.40
C VAL A 140 -1.64 2.36 1.24
N ASP A 141 -1.10 2.36 0.02
CA ASP A 141 -1.78 1.96 -1.20
C ASP A 141 -1.58 0.45 -1.42
N PHE A 142 -2.69 -0.29 -1.53
CA PHE A 142 -2.70 -1.75 -1.73
C PHE A 142 -2.46 -2.08 -3.20
N ALA A 143 -1.24 -1.77 -3.62
CA ALA A 143 -0.92 -1.60 -5.02
C ALA A 143 -0.93 -2.89 -5.83
N ASN A 144 -1.11 -2.74 -7.14
CA ASN A 144 -0.56 -3.66 -8.12
C ASN A 144 0.92 -3.33 -8.36
N ARG A 145 1.75 -4.34 -8.70
CA ARG A 145 3.15 -4.09 -9.07
C ARG A 145 3.30 -3.11 -10.24
N PHE A 146 2.30 -3.03 -11.12
CA PHE A 146 2.10 -1.92 -12.04
C PHE A 146 1.23 -0.86 -11.34
N VAL A 147 1.88 0.11 -10.69
CA VAL A 147 1.22 1.11 -9.83
C VAL A 147 -0.03 1.75 -10.45
N GLY A 148 -1.05 1.95 -9.64
CA GLY A 148 -2.39 2.39 -10.04
C GLY A 148 -3.23 1.29 -10.68
N GLY A 149 -2.75 0.05 -10.74
CA GLY A 149 -3.49 -1.12 -11.19
C GLY A 149 -4.35 -0.90 -12.43
N GLY A 150 -5.65 -1.12 -12.27
CA GLY A 150 -6.66 -0.96 -13.31
C GLY A 150 -7.30 0.43 -13.37
N VAL A 151 -6.68 1.50 -12.85
CA VAL A 151 -7.32 2.82 -12.73
C VAL A 151 -7.78 3.37 -14.07
N THR A 152 -6.94 3.27 -15.11
CA THR A 152 -7.29 3.67 -16.49
C THR A 152 -8.13 2.62 -17.22
N GLY A 153 -8.44 1.50 -16.58
CA GLY A 153 -9.24 0.39 -17.10
C GLY A 153 -10.45 0.09 -16.23
N ALA A 154 -10.63 -1.17 -15.84
CA ALA A 154 -11.84 -1.68 -15.16
C ALA A 154 -11.73 -1.76 -13.62
N GLY A 155 -10.52 -1.69 -13.06
CA GLY A 155 -10.30 -1.81 -11.60
C GLY A 155 -10.96 -0.66 -10.84
N LEU A 156 -11.56 -0.94 -9.68
CA LEU A 156 -12.23 0.06 -8.85
C LEU A 156 -12.24 -0.38 -7.38
N VAL A 157 -11.11 -0.89 -6.92
CA VAL A 157 -10.90 -1.28 -5.51
C VAL A 157 -10.03 -0.21 -4.84
N GLN A 158 -9.40 -0.51 -3.69
CA GLN A 158 -8.70 0.48 -2.87
C GLN A 158 -7.68 1.34 -3.65
N GLU A 159 -6.77 0.72 -4.42
CA GLU A 159 -5.76 1.43 -5.20
C GLU A 159 -6.40 2.35 -6.25
N GLU A 160 -7.32 1.84 -7.07
CA GLU A 160 -7.90 2.67 -8.13
C GLU A 160 -8.80 3.78 -7.59
N ILE A 161 -9.53 3.53 -6.51
CA ILE A 161 -10.32 4.57 -5.83
C ILE A 161 -9.38 5.69 -5.38
N ARG A 162 -8.26 5.36 -4.73
CA ARG A 162 -7.31 6.36 -4.26
C ARG A 162 -6.71 7.17 -5.40
N PHE A 163 -6.36 6.50 -6.50
CA PHE A 163 -5.87 7.18 -7.71
C PHE A 163 -6.95 8.03 -8.41
N LEU A 164 -8.25 7.76 -8.21
CA LEU A 164 -9.32 8.59 -8.77
C LEU A 164 -9.60 9.83 -7.91
N ILE A 165 -9.58 9.71 -6.58
CA ILE A 165 -9.83 10.86 -5.69
C ILE A 165 -8.60 11.75 -5.50
N ASN A 166 -7.39 11.22 -5.70
CA ASN A 166 -6.13 11.96 -5.80
C ASN A 166 -5.49 11.76 -7.20
N PRO A 167 -6.03 12.31 -8.30
CA PRO A 167 -5.60 11.99 -9.68
C PRO A 167 -4.14 12.23 -10.01
N GLU A 168 -3.46 13.08 -9.25
CA GLU A 168 -2.03 13.34 -9.39
C GLU A 168 -1.20 12.06 -9.26
N LEU A 169 -1.69 11.06 -8.50
CA LEU A 169 -1.11 9.71 -8.44
C LEU A 169 -1.02 9.04 -9.80
N ILE A 170 -1.96 9.27 -10.72
CA ILE A 170 -2.01 8.62 -12.04
C ILE A 170 -0.76 8.94 -12.88
N VAL A 171 -0.11 10.11 -12.67
CA VAL A 171 1.13 10.45 -13.39
C VAL A 171 2.28 9.50 -13.04
N SER A 172 2.27 8.85 -11.88
CA SER A 172 3.25 7.80 -11.56
C SER A 172 3.35 6.72 -12.64
N ARG A 173 2.24 6.40 -13.32
CA ARG A 173 2.16 5.41 -14.40
C ARG A 173 2.92 5.82 -15.67
N LEU A 174 3.13 7.12 -15.85
CA LEU A 174 3.93 7.64 -16.95
C LEU A 174 5.41 7.29 -16.75
N ILE A 175 5.88 7.40 -15.50
CA ILE A 175 7.31 7.45 -15.15
C ILE A 175 7.83 6.23 -14.40
N THR A 176 6.96 5.39 -13.83
CA THR A 176 7.37 4.30 -12.92
C THR A 176 7.31 2.95 -13.62
N GLU A 177 8.46 2.28 -13.71
CA GLU A 177 8.53 0.89 -14.15
C GLU A 177 7.89 -0.05 -13.12
N VAL A 178 7.42 -1.21 -13.55
CA VAL A 178 6.88 -2.25 -12.67
C VAL A 178 7.77 -2.49 -11.45
N LEU A 179 7.17 -2.54 -10.26
CA LEU A 179 7.88 -2.80 -9.00
C LEU A 179 8.39 -4.24 -8.96
N ASP A 180 9.64 -4.40 -8.51
CA ASP A 180 10.23 -5.67 -8.12
C ASP A 180 9.99 -5.94 -6.61
N HIS A 181 10.34 -7.13 -6.13
CA HIS A 181 10.06 -7.58 -4.77
C HIS A 181 10.67 -6.71 -3.66
N ASN A 182 11.76 -6.00 -3.95
CA ASN A 182 12.50 -5.16 -3.02
C ASN A 182 12.28 -3.65 -3.23
N GLU A 183 11.19 -3.28 -3.91
CA GLU A 183 10.93 -1.88 -4.29
C GLU A 183 9.57 -1.37 -3.81
N CYS A 184 9.44 -0.07 -3.62
CA CYS A 184 8.17 0.61 -3.44
C CYS A 184 8.18 1.97 -4.17
N LEU A 185 7.00 2.57 -4.31
CA LEU A 185 6.86 3.95 -4.76
C LEU A 185 6.23 4.78 -3.64
N ILE A 186 6.92 5.84 -3.24
CA ILE A 186 6.46 6.79 -2.23
C ILE A 186 6.04 8.07 -2.97
N ILE A 187 4.82 8.55 -2.73
CA ILE A 187 4.30 9.78 -3.30
C ILE A 187 3.93 10.74 -2.17
N THR A 188 4.51 11.93 -2.18
CA THR A 188 4.24 12.98 -1.18
C THR A 188 3.66 14.21 -1.87
N GLY A 189 2.56 14.74 -1.34
CA GLY A 189 2.03 16.03 -1.77
C GLY A 189 0.79 16.00 -2.63
N THR A 190 0.21 14.82 -2.89
CA THR A 190 -1.01 14.74 -3.70
C THR A 190 -2.21 15.34 -2.99
N GLU A 191 -3.03 16.06 -3.74
CA GLU A 191 -4.28 16.66 -3.26
C GLU A 191 -5.48 15.73 -3.52
N GLN A 192 -6.42 15.68 -2.58
CA GLN A 192 -7.71 15.03 -2.77
C GLN A 192 -8.70 16.00 -3.41
N TYR A 193 -9.28 15.61 -4.55
CA TYR A 193 -10.20 16.44 -5.33
C TYR A 193 -11.65 15.97 -5.28
N SER A 194 -11.92 14.77 -4.79
CA SER A 194 -13.26 14.19 -4.76
C SER A 194 -13.51 13.39 -3.48
N GLU A 195 -14.77 13.40 -3.07
CA GLU A 195 -15.34 12.45 -2.12
C GLU A 195 -16.12 11.37 -2.87
N TYR A 196 -16.27 10.21 -2.25
CA TYR A 196 -16.96 9.07 -2.83
C TYR A 196 -17.75 8.30 -1.76
N THR A 197 -18.64 7.44 -2.23
CA THR A 197 -19.29 6.41 -1.41
C THR A 197 -19.18 5.04 -2.10
N GLY A 198 -19.39 3.98 -1.33
CA GLY A 198 -19.37 2.61 -1.85
C GLY A 198 -17.96 2.12 -2.26
N TYR A 199 -17.92 0.94 -2.86
CA TYR A 199 -16.67 0.24 -3.21
C TYR A 199 -16.91 -0.72 -4.37
N ALA A 200 -15.94 -0.87 -5.28
CA ALA A 200 -16.06 -1.74 -6.45
C ALA A 200 -17.33 -1.45 -7.29
N GLU A 201 -18.32 -2.35 -7.31
CA GLU A 201 -19.55 -2.15 -8.07
C GLU A 201 -20.46 -1.05 -7.51
N THR A 202 -20.34 -0.71 -6.22
CA THR A 202 -21.19 0.31 -5.58
C THR A 202 -20.52 1.68 -5.50
N TYR A 203 -19.31 1.83 -6.05
CA TYR A 203 -18.60 3.10 -6.06
C TYR A 203 -19.43 4.18 -6.75
N GLN A 204 -19.58 5.32 -6.09
CA GLN A 204 -20.21 6.52 -6.63
C GLN A 204 -19.36 7.74 -6.31
N TRP A 205 -19.17 8.60 -7.30
CA TRP A 205 -18.64 9.93 -7.03
C TRP A 205 -19.69 10.72 -6.24
N ALA A 206 -19.32 11.24 -5.07
CA ALA A 206 -20.24 11.95 -4.20
C ALA A 206 -20.25 13.45 -4.51
N ARG A 207 -19.08 14.10 -4.39
CA ARG A 207 -18.92 15.55 -4.59
C ARG A 207 -17.45 15.94 -4.74
N SER A 208 -17.23 17.20 -5.09
CA SER A 208 -15.92 17.84 -5.02
C SER A 208 -15.43 17.91 -3.57
N HIS A 209 -14.13 17.74 -3.36
CA HIS A 209 -13.48 17.90 -2.08
C HIS A 209 -12.54 19.11 -2.10
N GLU A 210 -12.58 19.91 -1.03
CA GLU A 210 -11.63 21.00 -0.79
C GLU A 210 -10.63 20.55 0.27
N ASP A 211 -9.43 20.21 -0.20
CA ASP A 211 -8.36 19.66 0.65
C ASP A 211 -7.69 20.78 1.46
N ASP A 212 -7.91 20.74 2.78
CA ASP A 212 -7.35 21.65 3.77
C ASP A 212 -6.06 21.12 4.41
N THR A 213 -5.54 19.97 3.95
CA THR A 213 -4.29 19.39 4.45
C THR A 213 -3.17 20.42 4.35
N PRO A 214 -2.43 20.70 5.44
CA PRO A 214 -1.33 21.66 5.41
C PRO A 214 -0.28 21.32 4.35
N ARG A 215 0.52 22.33 3.97
CA ARG A 215 1.67 22.14 3.08
C ARG A 215 2.96 22.17 3.87
N ASP A 216 3.93 21.36 3.46
CA ASP A 216 5.30 21.41 3.97
C ASP A 216 6.10 22.58 3.37
N GLU A 217 7.35 22.73 3.79
CA GLU A 217 8.25 23.78 3.32
C GLU A 217 8.49 23.74 1.79
N TRP A 218 8.28 22.58 1.16
CA TRP A 218 8.42 22.38 -0.29
C TRP A 218 7.08 22.58 -1.02
N GLN A 219 6.06 23.10 -0.35
CA GLN A 219 4.71 23.32 -0.88
C GLN A 219 3.98 22.04 -1.27
N ARG A 220 4.38 20.88 -0.72
CA ARG A 220 3.68 19.60 -0.90
C ARG A 220 2.62 19.47 0.19
N ARG A 221 1.42 18.96 -0.13
CA ARG A 221 0.46 18.58 0.92
C ARG A 221 1.11 17.58 1.89
N CYS A 222 0.81 17.68 3.17
CA CYS A 222 1.27 16.75 4.22
C CYS A 222 0.53 15.40 4.15
N THR A 223 0.48 14.84 2.95
CA THR A 223 -0.10 13.55 2.56
C THR A 223 1.01 12.72 1.95
N GLU A 224 1.40 11.63 2.63
CA GLU A 224 2.41 10.68 2.15
C GLU A 224 1.73 9.33 1.91
N ILE A 225 1.82 8.84 0.68
CA ILE A 225 1.24 7.57 0.24
C ILE A 225 2.37 6.64 -0.20
N VAL A 226 2.31 5.37 0.15
CA VAL A 226 3.26 4.36 -0.33
C VAL A 226 2.56 3.20 -1.02
N ALA A 227 2.92 2.98 -2.27
CA ALA A 227 2.46 1.84 -3.07
C ALA A 227 3.36 0.63 -2.82
N ILE A 228 2.79 -0.40 -2.19
CA ILE A 228 3.41 -1.71 -2.00
C ILE A 228 2.49 -2.81 -2.54
N ASP A 229 3.01 -3.63 -3.43
CA ASP A 229 2.24 -4.72 -4.05
C ASP A 229 2.31 -6.01 -3.24
N ALA A 230 1.16 -6.54 -2.80
CA ALA A 230 1.08 -7.86 -2.19
C ALA A 230 1.22 -8.96 -3.25
N PHE A 231 1.64 -10.15 -2.85
CA PHE A 231 1.64 -11.30 -3.76
C PHE A 231 0.20 -11.77 -4.00
N HIS A 232 -0.12 -12.20 -5.23
CA HIS A 232 -1.43 -12.77 -5.55
C HIS A 232 -1.40 -14.29 -5.33
N PHE A 233 -2.11 -14.75 -4.30
CA PHE A 233 -2.19 -16.17 -3.93
C PHE A 233 -3.42 -16.83 -4.56
N ARG A 234 -3.17 -17.77 -5.48
CA ARG A 234 -4.23 -18.62 -6.06
C ARG A 234 -4.60 -19.80 -5.17
N ARG A 235 -3.64 -20.27 -4.36
CA ARG A 235 -3.84 -21.32 -3.34
C ARG A 235 -3.58 -20.70 -1.98
N PHE A 236 -4.53 -20.89 -1.06
CA PHE A 236 -4.48 -20.27 0.26
C PHE A 236 -3.23 -20.65 1.06
N LEU A 237 -2.76 -21.90 0.98
CA LEU A 237 -1.60 -22.37 1.76
C LEU A 237 -0.25 -21.78 1.29
N ASP A 238 -0.15 -21.35 0.03
CA ASP A 238 1.12 -20.86 -0.55
C ASP A 238 1.69 -19.65 0.22
N GLN A 239 0.81 -18.85 0.82
CA GLN A 239 1.18 -17.64 1.56
C GLN A 239 1.93 -17.92 2.87
N PHE A 240 1.78 -19.12 3.43
CA PHE A 240 2.44 -19.52 4.67
C PHE A 240 3.84 -20.08 4.43
N THR A 241 4.25 -20.29 3.18
CA THR A 241 5.62 -20.73 2.89
C THR A 241 6.64 -19.70 3.39
N PRO A 242 7.78 -20.12 3.96
CA PRO A 242 8.79 -19.19 4.51
C PRO A 242 9.26 -18.12 3.51
N GLU A 243 9.39 -18.51 2.24
CA GLU A 243 9.76 -17.59 1.15
C GLU A 243 8.71 -16.50 0.95
N LYS A 244 7.42 -16.86 0.93
CA LYS A 244 6.34 -15.89 0.70
C LYS A 244 6.12 -15.00 1.91
N ILE A 245 6.19 -15.54 3.14
CA ILE A 245 6.16 -14.71 4.35
C ILE A 245 7.30 -13.69 4.32
N ARG A 246 8.54 -14.11 4.04
CA ARG A 246 9.70 -13.22 3.96
C ARG A 246 9.56 -12.17 2.86
N ARG A 247 9.04 -12.55 1.69
CA ARG A 247 8.77 -11.60 0.59
C ARG A 247 7.84 -10.49 1.03
N GLU A 248 6.73 -10.83 1.69
CA GLU A 248 5.74 -9.85 2.13
C GLU A 248 6.26 -8.95 3.26
N LEU A 249 7.03 -9.52 4.21
CA LEU A 249 7.74 -8.76 5.24
C LEU A 249 8.72 -7.76 4.62
N ASN A 250 9.56 -8.19 3.68
CA ASN A 250 10.52 -7.35 2.98
C ASN A 250 9.84 -6.23 2.19
N LYS A 251 8.73 -6.54 1.52
CA LYS A 251 7.94 -5.56 0.75
C LYS A 251 7.35 -4.48 1.66
N ALA A 252 6.70 -4.88 2.77
CA ALA A 252 6.15 -3.95 3.74
C ALA A 252 7.26 -3.11 4.39
N TYR A 253 8.37 -3.74 4.79
CA TYR A 253 9.53 -3.06 5.35
C TYR A 253 10.12 -2.02 4.38
N CYS A 254 10.25 -2.37 3.10
CA CYS A 254 10.65 -1.43 2.05
C CYS A 254 9.68 -0.25 1.93
N GLY A 255 8.38 -0.46 2.11
CA GLY A 255 7.40 0.63 2.13
C GLY A 255 7.50 1.55 3.35
N PHE A 256 7.77 0.97 4.52
CA PHE A 256 7.71 1.68 5.80
C PHE A 256 9.03 2.34 6.20
N SER A 257 10.16 1.77 5.76
CA SER A 257 11.49 2.28 6.08
C SER A 257 11.77 3.62 5.39
N ARG A 258 12.44 4.52 6.12
CA ARG A 258 12.99 5.79 5.64
C ARG A 258 14.46 5.88 6.09
N PRO A 259 15.41 5.38 5.29
CA PRO A 259 16.82 5.40 5.65
C PRO A 259 17.30 6.81 6.04
N GLY A 260 18.00 6.92 7.16
CA GLY A 260 18.53 8.19 7.66
C GLY A 260 17.53 9.07 8.43
N VAL A 261 16.26 8.67 8.57
CA VAL A 261 15.27 9.39 9.37
C VAL A 261 15.14 8.74 10.76
N PRO A 262 15.33 9.49 11.86
CA PRO A 262 15.15 8.96 13.20
C PRO A 262 13.71 8.47 13.46
N PRO A 263 13.50 7.36 14.21
CA PRO A 263 12.16 6.81 14.46
C PRO A 263 11.15 7.80 15.07
N HIS A 264 11.60 8.72 15.93
CA HIS A 264 10.72 9.72 16.56
C HIS A 264 10.20 10.79 15.59
N HIS A 265 10.74 10.87 14.37
CA HIS A 265 10.23 11.71 13.29
C HIS A 265 9.36 10.94 12.29
N LEU A 266 9.19 9.63 12.48
CA LEU A 266 8.36 8.82 11.59
C LEU A 266 6.92 8.81 12.10
N PRO A 267 5.93 9.21 11.26
CA PRO A 267 4.54 9.06 11.65
C PRO A 267 4.15 7.58 11.71
N ALA A 268 2.97 7.28 12.27
CA ALA A 268 2.41 5.95 12.21
C ALA A 268 2.13 5.51 10.75
N VAL A 269 1.99 4.21 10.52
CA VAL A 269 1.52 3.62 9.27
C VAL A 269 0.00 3.48 9.34
N ALA A 270 -0.73 4.15 8.45
CA ALA A 270 -2.16 3.95 8.24
C ALA A 270 -2.38 2.90 7.15
N THR A 271 -2.84 1.71 7.55
CA THR A 271 -2.99 0.54 6.66
C THR A 271 -4.24 -0.28 6.99
N GLY A 272 -4.37 -1.47 6.40
CA GLY A 272 -5.47 -2.40 6.65
C GLY A 272 -5.22 -3.75 5.98
N ASN A 273 -6.29 -4.33 5.40
CA ASN A 273 -6.34 -5.66 4.80
C ASN A 273 -5.56 -5.79 3.45
N TRP A 274 -4.28 -5.41 3.46
CA TRP A 274 -3.37 -5.41 2.32
C TRP A 274 -3.27 -6.78 1.64
N GLY A 275 -3.65 -6.86 0.37
CA GLY A 275 -3.58 -8.09 -0.43
C GLY A 275 -4.62 -9.17 -0.08
N CYS A 276 -5.63 -8.88 0.74
CA CYS A 276 -6.53 -9.90 1.27
C CYS A 276 -7.82 -10.10 0.45
N GLY A 277 -8.23 -9.09 -0.34
CA GLY A 277 -9.40 -9.18 -1.22
C GLY A 277 -9.09 -9.92 -2.52
N ALA A 278 -8.99 -9.18 -3.62
CA ALA A 278 -8.75 -9.74 -4.95
C ALA A 278 -7.47 -10.59 -5.08
N PHE A 279 -6.53 -10.49 -4.13
CA PHE A 279 -5.24 -11.16 -4.15
C PHE A 279 -5.17 -12.41 -3.24
N GLY A 280 -6.25 -12.73 -2.51
CA GLY A 280 -6.40 -14.01 -1.80
C GLY A 280 -5.56 -14.18 -0.53
N GLY A 281 -4.96 -13.12 0.00
CA GLY A 281 -4.25 -13.15 1.27
C GLY A 281 -5.16 -13.35 2.49
N ASP A 282 -4.59 -13.92 3.55
CA ASP A 282 -5.22 -14.04 4.86
C ASP A 282 -4.99 -12.77 5.69
N SER A 283 -6.06 -12.11 6.12
CA SER A 283 -5.99 -10.82 6.84
C SER A 283 -5.27 -10.91 8.18
N ARG A 284 -5.37 -12.04 8.90
CA ARG A 284 -4.72 -12.22 10.21
C ARG A 284 -3.21 -12.39 10.02
N LEU A 285 -2.78 -13.21 9.05
CA LEU A 285 -1.36 -13.31 8.68
C LEU A 285 -0.81 -11.96 8.18
N LYS A 286 -1.53 -11.27 7.29
CA LYS A 286 -1.11 -9.98 6.72
C LYS A 286 -1.06 -8.86 7.76
N ALA A 287 -1.92 -8.88 8.79
CA ALA A 287 -1.82 -7.97 9.92
C ALA A 287 -0.52 -8.19 10.71
N LEU A 288 -0.20 -9.43 11.09
CA LEU A 288 1.07 -9.75 11.76
C LEU A 288 2.27 -9.34 10.91
N ILE A 289 2.30 -9.68 9.62
CA ILE A 289 3.39 -9.30 8.71
C ILE A 289 3.62 -7.78 8.71
N GLN A 290 2.56 -6.98 8.64
CA GLN A 290 2.67 -5.53 8.66
C GLN A 290 3.15 -5.00 10.02
N ILE A 291 2.69 -5.57 11.13
CA ILE A 291 3.15 -5.22 12.48
C ILE A 291 4.64 -5.50 12.64
N LEU A 292 5.11 -6.68 12.21
CA LEU A 292 6.54 -7.04 12.26
C LEU A 292 7.40 -6.11 11.39
N ALA A 293 6.94 -5.80 10.18
CA ALA A 293 7.65 -4.87 9.29
C ALA A 293 7.68 -3.44 9.85
N ALA A 294 6.61 -2.97 10.48
CA ALA A 294 6.55 -1.67 11.13
C ALA A 294 7.46 -1.61 12.37
N ALA A 295 7.55 -2.70 13.14
CA ALA A 295 8.48 -2.85 14.26
C ALA A 295 9.94 -2.61 13.82
N GLU A 296 10.35 -3.29 12.73
CA GLU A 296 11.68 -3.11 12.13
C GLU A 296 11.91 -1.70 11.60
N ALA A 297 10.89 -1.11 10.98
CA ALA A 297 10.95 0.25 10.45
C ALA A 297 10.86 1.35 11.53
N GLY A 298 10.65 0.99 12.80
CA GLY A 298 10.52 1.93 13.90
C GLY A 298 9.26 2.79 13.83
N ARG A 299 8.14 2.22 13.38
CA ARG A 299 6.85 2.91 13.22
C ARG A 299 5.73 2.22 13.98
N ASP A 300 4.81 3.01 14.50
CA ASP A 300 3.52 2.51 15.02
C ASP A 300 2.53 2.19 13.90
N VAL A 301 1.50 1.41 14.21
CA VAL A 301 0.50 0.95 13.25
C VAL A 301 -0.89 1.44 13.62
N VAL A 302 -1.58 2.01 12.63
CA VAL A 302 -3.01 2.33 12.65
C VAL A 302 -3.68 1.45 11.58
N TYR A 303 -4.46 0.47 12.01
CA TYR A 303 -5.00 -0.59 11.18
C TYR A 303 -6.51 -0.48 11.03
N PHE A 304 -6.99 -0.32 9.80
CA PHE A 304 -8.41 -0.25 9.46
C PHE A 304 -8.88 -1.61 8.91
N THR A 305 -9.86 -2.24 9.57
CA THR A 305 -10.42 -3.55 9.16
C THR A 305 -11.65 -3.44 8.26
N PHE A 306 -12.11 -2.22 7.97
CA PHE A 306 -13.15 -1.89 6.98
C PHE A 306 -14.49 -2.62 7.22
N GLY A 307 -15.06 -2.46 8.41
CA GLY A 307 -16.34 -3.03 8.83
C GLY A 307 -16.23 -4.39 9.54
N ASP A 308 -15.05 -5.01 9.54
CA ASP A 308 -14.83 -6.31 10.19
C ASP A 308 -14.43 -6.16 11.66
N ALA A 309 -15.44 -6.10 12.53
CA ALA A 309 -15.26 -5.99 13.98
C ALA A 309 -14.65 -7.25 14.63
N GLU A 310 -14.85 -8.43 14.04
CA GLU A 310 -14.24 -9.67 14.53
C GLU A 310 -12.73 -9.65 14.28
N LEU A 311 -12.32 -9.30 13.06
CA LEU A 311 -10.92 -9.15 12.70
C LEU A 311 -10.24 -8.08 13.55
N MET A 312 -10.90 -6.95 13.82
CA MET A 312 -10.36 -5.91 14.70
C MET A 312 -10.02 -6.48 16.08
N ARG A 313 -10.96 -7.19 16.71
CA ARG A 313 -10.77 -7.81 18.02
C ARG A 313 -9.68 -8.87 17.99
N ASP A 314 -9.64 -9.70 16.96
CA ASP A 314 -8.63 -10.75 16.83
C ASP A 314 -7.22 -10.17 16.69
N ILE A 315 -7.04 -9.15 15.86
CA ILE A 315 -5.75 -8.45 15.70
C ILE A 315 -5.33 -7.81 17.03
N TYR A 316 -6.25 -7.11 17.71
CA TYR A 316 -5.99 -6.49 19.01
C TYR A 316 -5.56 -7.51 20.06
N ASN A 317 -6.31 -8.60 20.20
CA ASN A 317 -6.05 -9.65 21.20
C ASN A 317 -4.69 -10.32 20.94
N MET A 318 -4.40 -10.67 19.68
CA MET A 318 -3.12 -11.28 19.32
C MET A 318 -1.95 -10.32 19.58
N HIS A 319 -2.07 -9.05 19.20
CA HIS A 319 -1.03 -8.04 19.44
C HIS A 319 -0.78 -7.85 20.95
N THR A 320 -1.86 -7.72 21.74
CA THR A 320 -1.79 -7.56 23.20
C THR A 320 -1.11 -8.78 23.83
N PHE A 321 -1.54 -9.99 23.47
CA PHE A 321 -0.95 -11.23 23.96
C PHE A 321 0.56 -11.33 23.67
N LEU A 322 0.99 -11.01 22.44
CA LEU A 322 2.40 -11.04 22.08
C LEU A 322 3.23 -10.04 22.89
N ILE A 323 2.70 -8.83 23.15
CA ILE A 323 3.37 -7.83 23.99
C ILE A 323 3.46 -8.28 25.46
N GLU A 324 2.35 -8.76 26.04
CA GLU A 324 2.30 -9.20 27.43
C GLU A 324 3.25 -10.37 27.69
N ARG A 325 3.41 -11.27 26.71
CA ARG A 325 4.37 -12.39 26.76
C ARG A 325 5.77 -12.02 26.28
N GLY A 326 6.07 -10.73 26.10
CA GLY A 326 7.40 -10.22 25.79
C GLY A 326 8.00 -10.67 24.45
N GLN A 327 7.17 -11.07 23.48
CA GLN A 327 7.63 -11.60 22.20
C GLN A 327 8.27 -10.51 21.33
N VAL A 328 9.46 -10.77 20.78
CA VAL A 328 10.12 -9.89 19.80
C VAL A 328 9.82 -10.34 18.36
N VAL A 329 10.18 -9.52 17.38
CA VAL A 329 9.97 -9.81 15.95
C VAL A 329 10.49 -11.19 15.56
N GLY A 330 11.69 -11.57 16.03
CA GLY A 330 12.27 -12.87 15.74
C GLY A 330 11.48 -14.06 16.29
N ASP A 331 10.85 -13.91 17.46
CA ASP A 331 10.07 -14.99 18.06
C ASP A 331 8.77 -15.21 17.28
N VAL A 332 8.06 -14.12 16.95
CA VAL A 332 6.85 -14.19 16.14
C VAL A 332 7.15 -14.75 14.75
N TYR A 333 8.26 -14.35 14.12
CA TYR A 333 8.66 -14.91 12.83
C TYR A 333 8.92 -16.43 12.93
N LYS A 334 9.60 -16.91 13.97
CA LYS A 334 9.78 -18.36 14.20
C LYS A 334 8.46 -19.09 14.42
N LEU A 335 7.49 -18.50 15.12
CA LEU A 335 6.14 -19.06 15.28
C LEU A 335 5.44 -19.20 13.92
N LEU A 336 5.60 -18.23 13.02
CA LEU A 336 5.08 -18.34 11.64
C LEU A 336 5.74 -19.49 10.86
N LEU A 337 7.06 -19.67 11.00
CA LEU A 337 7.77 -20.80 10.38
C LEU A 337 7.31 -22.14 10.96
N ARG A 338 7.10 -22.19 12.28
CA ARG A 338 6.61 -23.38 12.98
C ARG A 338 5.19 -23.74 12.52
N TYR A 339 4.29 -22.77 12.41
CA TYR A 339 2.94 -22.96 11.87
C TYR A 339 2.97 -23.54 10.45
N TYR A 340 3.87 -23.04 9.59
CA TYR A 340 4.04 -23.62 8.27
C TYR A 340 4.42 -25.10 8.33
N ASN A 341 5.43 -25.45 9.15
CA ASN A 341 5.94 -26.81 9.23
C ASN A 341 4.94 -27.80 9.84
N GLU A 342 4.20 -27.39 10.86
CA GLU A 342 3.27 -28.26 11.62
C GLU A 342 1.89 -28.34 10.95
N GLU A 343 1.35 -27.22 10.49
CA GLU A 343 -0.05 -27.15 10.06
C GLU A 343 -0.22 -27.05 8.53
N CYS A 344 0.76 -26.52 7.80
CA CYS A 344 0.60 -26.19 6.38
C CYS A 344 1.34 -27.14 5.43
N ARG A 345 2.58 -27.53 5.73
CA ARG A 345 3.51 -28.17 4.79
C ARG A 345 3.00 -29.51 4.26
N CYS A 346 2.43 -30.32 5.15
CA CYS A 346 1.89 -31.63 4.82
C CYS A 346 0.35 -31.62 4.74
N CYS A 347 -0.27 -30.45 4.73
CA CYS A 347 -1.72 -30.30 4.67
C CYS A 347 -2.26 -30.78 3.32
N SER A 348 -3.15 -31.77 3.34
CA SER A 348 -3.79 -32.32 2.14
C SER A 348 -5.06 -31.56 1.73
N THR A 349 -5.61 -30.73 2.64
CA THR A 349 -6.80 -29.90 2.41
C THR A 349 -6.45 -28.51 1.90
N SER A 350 -7.47 -27.74 1.49
CA SER A 350 -7.27 -26.37 0.98
C SER A 350 -6.91 -25.36 2.08
N ARG A 351 -7.17 -25.69 3.34
CA ARG A 351 -6.89 -24.91 4.54
C ARG A 351 -6.46 -25.84 5.68
N PRO A 352 -5.59 -25.37 6.59
CA PRO A 352 -5.21 -26.13 7.77
C PRO A 352 -6.39 -26.22 8.75
N GLU A 353 -6.42 -27.28 9.56
CA GLU A 353 -7.44 -27.47 10.59
C GLU A 353 -7.29 -26.43 11.71
N VAL A 354 -6.05 -26.24 12.18
CA VAL A 354 -5.73 -25.21 13.17
C VAL A 354 -5.44 -23.88 12.47
N LYS A 355 -6.16 -22.83 12.88
CA LYS A 355 -5.93 -21.46 12.38
C LYS A 355 -4.68 -20.86 13.03
N LEU A 356 -4.01 -19.95 12.31
CA LEU A 356 -2.75 -19.33 12.73
C LEU A 356 -2.78 -18.75 14.15
N TYR A 357 -3.80 -17.95 14.48
CA TYR A 357 -3.84 -17.30 15.80
C TYR A 357 -4.05 -18.31 16.93
N SER A 358 -4.94 -19.29 16.74
CA SER A 358 -5.15 -20.39 17.69
C SER A 358 -3.86 -21.19 17.91
N PHE A 359 -3.12 -21.47 16.84
CA PHE A 359 -1.82 -22.11 16.93
C PHE A 359 -0.82 -21.29 17.77
N ILE A 360 -0.72 -19.98 17.52
CA ILE A 360 0.19 -19.09 18.25
C ILE A 360 -0.14 -19.08 19.76
N TYR A 361 -1.40 -18.92 20.13
CA TYR A 361 -1.81 -18.96 21.54
C TYR A 361 -1.36 -20.26 22.22
N ASN A 362 -1.71 -21.40 21.64
CA ASN A 362 -1.39 -22.72 22.19
C ASN A 362 0.13 -22.92 22.37
N VAL A 363 0.91 -22.56 21.34
CA VAL A 363 2.37 -22.74 21.37
C VAL A 363 3.02 -21.85 22.43
N VAL A 364 2.66 -20.57 22.50
CA VAL A 364 3.28 -19.64 23.46
C VAL A 364 2.89 -19.99 24.91
N GLU A 365 1.64 -20.40 25.16
CA GLU A 365 1.20 -20.80 26.49
C GLU A 365 1.88 -22.09 26.99
N SER A 366 2.02 -23.09 26.12
CA SER A 366 2.68 -24.36 26.47
C SER A 366 4.15 -24.19 26.84
N TYR A 367 4.90 -23.29 26.18
CA TYR A 367 6.29 -23.02 26.56
C TYR A 367 6.43 -22.34 27.93
N ILE A 368 5.50 -21.46 28.27
CA ILE A 368 5.53 -20.75 29.56
C ILE A 368 5.18 -21.72 30.69
N ASN A 369 4.14 -22.54 30.52
CA ASN A 369 3.79 -23.54 31.53
C ASN A 369 4.93 -24.55 31.74
N ALA A 370 5.62 -24.99 30.68
CA ALA A 370 6.77 -25.90 30.79
C ALA A 370 7.97 -25.27 31.52
N THR A 371 8.20 -23.96 31.38
CA THR A 371 9.31 -23.27 32.07
C THR A 371 8.99 -22.91 33.52
N ASP A 372 7.70 -22.76 33.88
CA ASP A 372 7.26 -22.62 35.26
C ASP A 372 7.28 -23.97 36.01
N ASP A 373 6.93 -25.08 35.34
CA ASP A 373 7.05 -26.44 35.90
C ASP A 373 8.53 -26.84 36.13
N GLU A 374 9.45 -26.46 35.23
CA GLU A 374 10.89 -26.69 35.45
C GLU A 374 11.46 -25.89 36.62
N LYS A 375 10.93 -24.69 36.91
CA LYS A 375 11.36 -23.89 38.07
C LYS A 375 10.87 -24.46 39.40
N LEU A 376 9.68 -25.07 39.42
CA LEU A 376 9.13 -25.73 40.61
C LEU A 376 9.88 -27.02 40.98
N CYS A 377 10.60 -27.62 40.04
CA CYS A 377 11.38 -28.86 40.27
C CYS A 377 12.79 -28.63 40.85
N PHE A 378 13.24 -27.39 41.06
CA PHE A 378 14.55 -27.07 41.65
C PHE A 378 14.49 -26.53 43.09
N ASP A 379 13.29 -26.45 43.67
CA ASP A 379 13.05 -25.94 45.03
C ASP A 379 12.67 -27.04 46.06
N ASP A 380 12.99 -28.32 45.79
CA ASP A 380 12.84 -29.44 46.75
C ASP A 380 14.19 -30.00 47.26
#